data_AF-A0A8J5IS01-F1
#
_entry.id   AF-A0A8J5IS01-F1
#
_cell.length_a   1.000
_cell.length_b   1.000
_cell.length_c   1.000
_cell.angle_alpha   90.00
_cell.angle_beta   90.00
_cell.angle_gamma   90.00
#
_symmetry.space_group_name_H-M   'P 1'
#
loop_
_entity.id
_entity.type
_entity.pdbx_description
1 polymer ?
#
loop_
_entity_poly.entity_id
_entity_poly.type
_entity_poly.pdbx_seq_one_letter_code
_entity_poly.pdbx_strand_id
1 'polypeptide(L)'
;MPSLSASELPSEVLRAGEYIEYYTPLHVQGDRRGHRISRVLRIDRDGEFPLSLETDEILPVTWFVKRYADADATQYPVNVTKWRKIRTLTLLSGSVANWELTPGRPLLSSFAVSVTVFL
;
A
#
# COMPACT_ATOMS: atom_id res chain seq x y z
N MET A 1 -13.71 -29.37 -8.97
CA MET A 1 -12.64 -28.56 -8.34
C MET A 1 -13.29 -27.77 -7.22
N PRO A 2 -12.75 -27.75 -5.99
CA PRO A 2 -13.30 -26.87 -4.97
C PRO A 2 -13.08 -25.43 -5.42
N SER A 3 -14.17 -24.72 -5.70
CA SER A 3 -14.15 -23.29 -5.99
C SER A 3 -13.87 -22.57 -4.67
N LEU A 4 -12.64 -22.12 -4.46
CA LEU A 4 -12.34 -21.27 -3.32
C LEU A 4 -13.10 -19.96 -3.50
N SER A 5 -14.02 -19.66 -2.57
CA SER A 5 -14.71 -18.37 -2.55
C SER A 5 -13.72 -17.29 -2.10
N ALA A 6 -13.82 -16.09 -2.66
CA ALA A 6 -13.01 -14.95 -2.22
C ALA A 6 -13.20 -14.64 -0.71
N SER A 7 -14.32 -15.07 -0.12
CA SER A 7 -14.61 -14.97 1.31
C SER A 7 -13.83 -15.95 2.19
N GLU A 8 -13.21 -16.97 1.61
CA GLU A 8 -12.40 -17.98 2.34
C GLU A 8 -10.93 -17.55 2.49
N LEU A 9 -10.53 -16.45 1.83
CA LEU A 9 -9.23 -15.84 2.08
C LEU A 9 -9.25 -15.13 3.44
N PRO A 10 -8.22 -15.30 4.29
CA PRO A 10 -8.16 -14.60 5.58
C PRO A 10 -8.23 -13.09 5.33
N SER A 11 -9.16 -12.41 6.00
CA SER A 11 -9.36 -10.96 5.82
C SER A 11 -8.07 -10.20 6.12
N GLU A 12 -7.68 -9.28 5.24
CA GLU A 12 -6.56 -8.39 5.46
C GLU A 12 -7.08 -7.01 5.84
N VAL A 13 -6.51 -6.44 6.90
CA VAL A 13 -6.85 -5.10 7.39
C VAL A 13 -5.87 -4.10 6.77
N LEU A 14 -6.40 -3.00 6.23
CA LEU A 14 -5.60 -1.88 5.70
C LEU A 14 -5.86 -0.63 6.55
N ARG A 15 -4.78 0.07 6.91
CA ARG A 15 -4.79 1.28 7.74
C ARG A 15 -4.15 2.45 7.00
N ALA A 16 -4.59 3.67 7.31
CA ALA A 16 -3.88 4.87 6.90
C ALA A 16 -2.45 4.83 7.47
N GLY A 17 -1.47 5.24 6.66
CA GLY A 17 -0.04 5.18 6.96
C GLY A 17 0.68 4.00 6.29
N GLU A 18 0.00 2.87 6.06
CA GLU A 18 0.59 1.70 5.40
C GLU A 18 0.90 1.96 3.92
N TYR A 19 1.79 1.12 3.36
CA TYR A 19 2.16 1.17 1.95
C TYR A 19 1.51 0.03 1.17
N ILE A 20 1.05 0.34 -0.04
CA ILE A 20 0.46 -0.63 -0.96
C ILE A 20 1.21 -0.66 -2.30
N GLU A 21 1.34 -1.86 -2.85
CA GLU A 21 1.71 -2.15 -4.24
C GLU A 21 0.46 -2.16 -5.12
N TYR A 22 0.51 -1.52 -6.29
CA TYR A 22 -0.56 -1.56 -7.28
C TYR A 22 -0.06 -1.30 -8.71
N TYR A 23 -0.92 -1.48 -9.72
CA TYR A 23 -0.61 -1.15 -11.11
C TYR A 23 -1.47 0.03 -11.58
N THR A 24 -0.84 1.09 -12.10
CA THR A 24 -1.52 2.26 -12.67
C THR A 24 -2.25 1.89 -13.97
N PRO A 25 -3.38 2.53 -14.30
CA PRO A 25 -4.16 2.21 -15.51
C PRO A 25 -3.49 2.68 -16.79
N LEU A 26 -2.43 3.50 -16.68
CA LEU A 26 -1.62 3.96 -17.81
C LEU A 26 -0.89 2.81 -18.52
N HIS A 27 -0.81 1.64 -17.89
CA HIS A 27 -0.17 0.45 -18.45
C HIS A 27 -1.05 -0.79 -18.25
N VAL A 28 -0.79 -1.84 -19.03
CA VAL A 28 -1.44 -3.14 -18.83
C VAL A 28 -1.04 -3.72 -17.46
N GLN A 29 -1.99 -4.31 -16.75
CA GLN A 29 -1.72 -4.93 -15.45
C GLN A 29 -0.63 -6.02 -15.59
N GLY A 30 0.42 -5.94 -14.78
CA GLY A 30 1.60 -6.81 -14.87
C GLY A 30 2.77 -6.21 -15.66
N ASP A 31 2.57 -5.11 -16.40
CA ASP A 31 3.68 -4.34 -16.97
C ASP A 31 4.44 -3.64 -15.85
N ARG A 32 5.76 -3.89 -15.78
CA ARG A 32 6.66 -3.30 -14.80
C ARG A 32 6.60 -1.77 -14.79
N ARG A 33 6.36 -1.12 -15.94
CA ARG A 33 6.23 0.34 -16.03
C ARG A 33 4.99 0.88 -15.31
N GLY A 34 3.97 0.03 -15.18
CA GLY A 34 2.75 0.31 -14.43
C GLY A 34 2.85 0.07 -12.93
N HIS A 35 3.89 -0.61 -12.45
CA HIS A 35 4.03 -0.93 -11.03
C HIS A 35 4.25 0.33 -10.19
N ARG A 36 3.50 0.47 -9.10
CA ARG A 36 3.57 1.59 -8.15
C ARG A 36 3.59 1.05 -6.73
N ILE A 37 4.27 1.78 -5.87
CA ILE A 37 4.18 1.64 -4.41
C ILE A 37 3.80 3.03 -3.91
N SER A 38 2.78 3.12 -3.06
CA SER A 38 2.35 4.40 -2.50
C SER A 38 1.86 4.23 -1.06
N ARG A 39 2.04 5.29 -0.26
CA ARG A 39 1.49 5.39 1.08
C ARG A 39 0.00 5.74 1.02
N VAL A 40 -0.80 5.07 1.84
CA VAL A 40 -2.21 5.42 2.04
C VAL A 40 -2.32 6.57 3.03
N LEU A 41 -2.69 7.76 2.57
CA LEU A 41 -2.80 8.96 3.40
C LEU A 41 -4.14 9.04 4.15
N ARG A 42 -5.22 8.60 3.52
CA ARG A 42 -6.55 8.59 4.12
C ARG A 42 -7.33 7.37 3.65
N ILE A 43 -8.11 6.84 4.57
CA ILE A 43 -9.12 5.82 4.30
C ILE A 43 -10.48 6.38 4.66
N ASP A 44 -11.38 6.41 3.68
CA ASP A 44 -12.78 6.78 3.83
C ASP A 44 -13.66 5.66 3.30
N ARG A 45 -14.01 4.70 4.16
CA ARG A 45 -14.65 3.44 3.77
C ARG A 45 -16.01 3.60 3.06
N ASP A 46 -16.68 4.73 3.30
CA ASP A 46 -18.02 5.00 2.80
C ASP A 46 -17.98 5.83 1.50
N GLY A 47 -16.79 6.24 1.05
CA GLY A 47 -16.58 6.98 -0.20
C GLY A 47 -16.48 6.09 -1.44
N GLU A 48 -16.78 6.66 -2.61
CA GLU A 48 -16.67 5.99 -3.91
C GLU A 48 -15.22 5.53 -4.19
N PHE A 49 -14.25 6.34 -3.75
CA PHE A 49 -12.82 6.06 -3.80
C PHE A 49 -12.28 6.08 -2.37
N PRO A 50 -12.21 4.92 -1.70
CA PRO A 50 -12.00 4.90 -0.26
C PRO A 50 -10.55 5.12 0.15
N LEU A 51 -9.61 5.21 -0.79
CA LEU A 51 -8.19 5.43 -0.54
C LEU A 51 -7.75 6.76 -1.13
N SER A 52 -7.14 7.61 -0.32
CA SER A 52 -6.30 8.72 -0.79
C SER A 52 -4.85 8.31 -0.67
N LEU A 53 -4.11 8.41 -1.77
CA LEU A 53 -2.72 8.01 -1.86
C LEU A 53 -1.80 9.22 -1.92
N GLU A 54 -0.55 9.04 -1.54
CA GLU A 54 0.50 10.06 -1.67
C GLU A 54 0.79 10.44 -3.13
N THR A 55 0.51 9.53 -4.07
CA THR A 55 0.63 9.79 -5.51
C THR A 55 -0.54 10.59 -6.09
N ASP A 56 -1.57 10.89 -5.29
CA ASP A 56 -2.87 11.44 -5.70
C ASP A 56 -3.61 10.60 -6.77
N GLU A 57 -3.13 9.38 -7.06
CA GLU A 57 -3.82 8.48 -7.98
C GLU A 57 -5.10 7.91 -7.33
N ILE A 58 -6.20 7.99 -8.07
CA ILE A 58 -7.51 7.52 -7.62
C ILE A 58 -7.66 6.04 -7.97
N LEU A 59 -7.85 5.19 -6.96
CA LEU A 59 -8.05 3.75 -7.14
C LEU A 59 -9.52 3.35 -6.91
N PRO A 60 -10.24 2.87 -7.94
CA PRO A 60 -11.55 2.24 -7.79
C PRO A 60 -11.50 1.01 -6.88
N VAL A 61 -12.57 0.74 -6.12
CA VAL A 61 -12.66 -0.40 -5.19
C VAL A 61 -12.50 -1.78 -5.84
N THR A 62 -12.65 -1.85 -7.16
CA THR A 62 -12.49 -3.07 -7.97
C THR A 62 -11.04 -3.39 -8.31
N TRP A 63 -10.11 -2.47 -8.10
CA TRP A 63 -8.70 -2.63 -8.44
C TRP A 63 -7.94 -3.49 -7.46
N PHE A 64 -6.90 -4.13 -7.99
CA PHE A 64 -6.01 -4.99 -7.23
C PHE A 64 -4.89 -4.18 -6.58
N VAL A 65 -4.72 -4.42 -5.29
CA VAL A 65 -3.63 -3.90 -4.47
C VAL A 65 -3.00 -5.06 -3.69
N LYS A 66 -1.78 -4.87 -3.22
CA LYS A 66 -1.12 -5.78 -2.29
C LYS A 66 -0.48 -4.95 -1.18
N ARG A 67 -0.66 -5.35 0.08
CA ARG A 67 0.02 -4.67 1.20
C ARG A 67 1.53 -4.88 1.07
N TYR A 68 2.27 -3.78 1.15
CA TYR A 68 3.71 -3.76 0.93
C TYR A 68 4.50 -3.57 2.21
N ALA A 69 4.13 -2.57 3.02
CA ALA A 69 4.81 -2.26 4.27
C ALA A 69 3.83 -1.67 5.29
N ASP A 70 4.17 -1.79 6.57
CA ASP A 70 3.45 -1.17 7.67
C ASP A 70 3.64 0.36 7.68
N ALA A 71 2.92 1.06 8.56
CA ALA A 71 2.99 2.51 8.71
C ALA A 71 4.40 3.05 9.04
N ASP A 72 5.23 2.21 9.67
CA ASP A 72 6.64 2.46 10.00
C ASP A 72 7.59 2.08 8.85
N ALA A 73 7.07 1.86 7.63
CA ALA A 73 7.81 1.44 6.44
C ALA A 73 8.51 0.07 6.55
N THR A 74 8.16 -0.73 7.55
CA THR A 74 8.63 -2.12 7.69
C THR A 74 7.94 -3.00 6.65
N GLN A 75 8.69 -3.54 5.71
CA GLN A 75 8.16 -4.36 4.62
C GLN A 75 7.55 -5.67 5.12
N TYR A 76 6.41 -6.03 4.54
CA TYR A 76 5.82 -7.35 4.76
C TYR A 76 6.58 -8.42 3.98
N PRO A 77 6.75 -9.64 4.54
CA PRO A 77 7.32 -10.75 3.80
C PRO A 77 6.49 -11.10 2.55
N VAL A 78 7.17 -11.40 1.45
CA VAL A 78 6.55 -11.63 0.12
C VAL A 78 5.49 -12.74 0.13
N ASN A 79 5.61 -13.71 1.03
CA ASN A 79 4.68 -14.84 1.13
C ASN A 79 3.42 -14.56 1.96
N VAL A 80 3.40 -13.49 2.76
CA VAL A 80 2.31 -13.16 3.70
C VAL A 80 1.20 -12.39 3.01
N THR A 81 1.54 -11.36 2.22
CA THR A 81 0.54 -10.50 1.58
C THR A 81 0.22 -10.99 0.17
N LYS A 82 -1.06 -10.87 -0.23
CA LYS A 82 -1.53 -11.30 -1.55
C LYS A 82 -2.14 -10.13 -2.31
N TRP A 83 -2.12 -10.23 -3.64
CA TRP A 83 -2.86 -9.33 -4.51
C TRP A 83 -4.36 -9.55 -4.32
N ARG A 84 -5.10 -8.50 -3.97
CA ARG A 84 -6.54 -8.56 -3.70
C ARG A 84 -7.25 -7.30 -4.17
N LYS A 85 -8.56 -7.40 -4.41
CA LYS A 85 -9.37 -6.22 -4.71
C LYS A 85 -9.54 -5.37 -3.45
N ILE A 86 -9.49 -4.05 -3.58
CA ILE A 86 -9.66 -3.12 -2.45
C ILE A 86 -10.95 -3.41 -1.66
N ARG A 87 -12.07 -3.67 -2.36
CA ARG A 87 -13.37 -4.01 -1.74
C ARG A 87 -13.38 -5.28 -0.88
N THR A 88 -12.33 -6.11 -0.91
CA THR A 88 -12.21 -7.32 -0.09
C THR A 88 -11.38 -7.12 1.17
N LEU A 89 -10.76 -5.94 1.33
CA LEU A 89 -9.99 -5.56 2.51
C LEU A 89 -10.92 -5.01 3.58
N THR A 90 -10.55 -5.23 4.84
CA THR A 90 -11.16 -4.50 5.96
C THR A 90 -10.47 -3.15 6.07
N LEU A 91 -11.15 -2.11 5.61
CA LEU A 91 -10.64 -0.74 5.62
C LEU A 91 -10.88 -0.07 6.98
N LEU A 92 -9.82 0.30 7.68
CA LEU A 92 -9.92 1.09 8.91
C LEU A 92 -9.84 2.58 8.57
N SER A 93 -11.00 3.25 8.66
CA SER A 93 -11.09 4.70 8.45
C SER A 93 -10.09 5.45 9.31
N GLY A 94 -9.41 6.42 8.71
CA GLY A 94 -8.35 7.17 9.38
C GLY A 94 -7.59 8.04 8.39
N SER A 95 -6.75 8.92 8.89
CA SER A 95 -5.89 9.77 8.07
C SER A 95 -4.56 10.00 8.76
N VAL A 96 -3.50 10.08 7.96
CA VAL A 96 -2.16 10.48 8.38
C VAL A 96 -1.75 11.71 7.60
N ALA A 97 -0.98 12.58 8.25
CA ALA A 97 -0.41 13.74 7.55
C ALA A 97 0.54 13.26 6.45
N ASN A 98 0.44 13.88 5.28
CA ASN A 98 1.49 13.77 4.28
C ASN A 98 2.69 14.60 4.77
N TRP A 99 3.63 13.93 5.44
CA TRP A 99 4.74 14.61 6.10
C TRP A 99 5.75 15.20 5.10
N GLU A 100 5.73 14.78 3.83
CA GLU A 100 6.50 15.40 2.74
C GLU A 100 6.01 16.83 2.41
N LEU A 101 4.77 17.17 2.80
CA LEU A 101 4.19 18.51 2.62
C LEU A 101 4.22 19.36 3.90
N THR A 102 4.77 18.85 5.01
CA THR A 102 4.97 19.68 6.21
C THR A 102 6.27 20.47 6.08
N PRO A 103 6.23 21.82 5.96
CA PRO A 103 7.44 22.62 6.03
C PRO A 103 8.07 22.47 7.43
N GLY A 104 9.31 21.99 7.49
CA GLY A 104 10.15 22.08 8.69
C GLY A 104 10.59 20.78 9.37
N ARG A 105 10.43 19.59 8.77
CA ARG A 105 11.03 18.36 9.33
C ARG A 105 12.32 17.97 8.59
N PRO A 106 13.45 17.73 9.28
CA PRO A 106 14.68 17.30 8.61
C PRO A 106 14.47 15.94 7.98
N LEU A 107 14.85 15.81 6.70
CA LEU A 107 14.94 14.53 6.00
C LEU A 107 15.83 13.61 6.85
N LEU A 108 15.29 12.49 7.34
CA LEU A 108 16.13 11.41 7.85
C LEU A 108 16.82 10.74 6.65
N SER A 109 17.72 11.46 6.01
CA SER A 109 18.76 10.88 5.17
C SER A 109 19.74 10.17 6.11
N SER A 110 19.60 8.85 6.24
CA SER A 110 20.73 7.90 6.25
C SER A 110 20.22 6.54 6.77
N PHE A 111 19.72 5.71 5.85
CA PHE A 111 19.95 4.28 6.01
C PHE A 111 21.44 4.06 5.74
N ALA A 112 22.26 4.18 6.78
CA ALA A 112 23.65 3.76 6.74
C ALA A 112 23.65 2.23 6.56
N VAL A 113 23.88 1.79 5.32
CA VAL A 113 24.31 0.41 5.05
C VAL A 113 25.67 0.26 5.72
N SER A 114 25.70 -0.37 6.89
CA SER A 114 26.94 -0.77 7.55
C SER A 114 27.54 -1.93 6.76
N VAL A 115 28.40 -1.64 5.79
CA VAL A 115 29.28 -2.64 5.19
C VAL A 115 30.42 -2.89 6.18
N THR A 116 30.27 -3.94 6.99
CA THR A 116 31.38 -4.46 7.79
C THR A 116 32.30 -5.26 6.87
N VAL A 117 33.45 -4.69 6.53
CA VAL A 117 34.61 -5.46 6.02
C VAL A 117 35.40 -5.89 7.24
N PHE A 118 35.38 -7.19 7.56
CA PHE A 118 36.35 -7.80 8.47
C PHE A 118 37.66 -8.01 7.69
N LEU A 119 38.75 -7.47 8.23
CA LEU A 119 40.13 -7.88 7.91
C LEU A 119 40.46 -9.18 8.64
#